data_AF-A0A2D6D0Z7-F1
#
_entry.id   AF-A0A2D6D0Z7-F1
#
_cell.length_a   1.000
_cell.length_b   1.000
_cell.length_c   1.000
_cell.angle_alpha   90.00
_cell.angle_beta   90.00
_cell.angle_gamma   90.00
#
_symmetry.space_group_name_H-M   'P 1'
#
loop_
_entity.id
_entity.type
_entity.pdbx_description
1 polymer ?
#
loop_
_entity_poly.entity_id
_entity_poly.type
_entity_poly.pdbx_seq_one_letter_code
_entity_poly.pdbx_strand_id
1 'polypeptide(L)'
;MWVVIALVCGCASPSAAPLASLLSRPASPQINLSRVRGTQMIVPSATADYPPLTLVDGVTEVDAWEPNAGWELAFDGGFARDRYFDPATDASVDEPIEWEGLRRDFRQGKEQSALAWILFQFARERVVESVTLHSVDTDEYPARDYGVRDVLVQCWDSATQRWMSVVLADGSTPTHHTATANPLGRLDIDFHPVRSDLVRVAVRWTNDAVKKRSFTVMGRREEYVAATVRLVEVEVYGDRAEDDELAETVRQNLPDADVAPDAAAERRTPGESDAIMATVLTYVEAYAERDLDLLVQTISPQYLSEDEDADGLAERMARTFEEFGHFLFRVTDAHVERSDDSTAIVSARYWLQLNPLLARSTEGTLTFGLTKVGDTWLISAIHADAP
;
A
#
# COMPACT_ATOMS: atom_id res chain seq x y z
N MET A 1 -77.65 -0.43 -11.78
CA MET A 1 -77.06 0.03 -13.06
C MET A 1 -75.95 0.99 -12.70
N TRP A 2 -74.74 0.46 -12.56
CA TRP A 2 -73.55 1.21 -12.14
C TRP A 2 -72.57 1.21 -13.31
N VAL A 3 -72.22 2.41 -13.74
CA VAL A 3 -71.29 2.70 -14.84
C VAL A 3 -69.88 2.51 -14.31
N VAL A 4 -69.11 1.62 -14.94
CA VAL A 4 -67.67 1.52 -14.78
C VAL A 4 -67.03 2.59 -15.66
N ILE A 5 -66.37 3.56 -15.04
CA ILE A 5 -65.52 4.53 -15.71
C ILE A 5 -64.12 3.92 -15.79
N ALA A 6 -63.69 3.55 -17.00
CA ALA A 6 -62.30 3.28 -17.31
C ALA A 6 -61.54 4.61 -17.43
N LEU A 7 -60.47 4.79 -16.66
CA LEU A 7 -59.60 5.95 -16.77
C LEU A 7 -58.20 5.46 -17.17
N VAL A 8 -57.89 5.64 -18.45
CA VAL A 8 -56.55 5.63 -19.01
C VAL A 8 -56.00 7.05 -18.83
N CYS A 9 -54.97 7.21 -18.00
CA CYS A 9 -54.09 8.38 -18.01
C CYS A 9 -52.66 7.92 -17.74
N GLY A 10 -51.80 8.11 -18.75
CA GLY A 10 -50.36 7.96 -18.64
C GLY A 10 -49.65 9.28 -18.32
N CYS A 11 -48.39 9.11 -17.94
CA CYS A 11 -47.25 10.00 -18.10
C CYS A 11 -47.14 11.24 -17.19
N ALA A 12 -46.29 11.14 -16.16
CA ALA A 12 -44.96 11.78 -16.17
C ALA A 12 -44.22 11.40 -14.88
N SER A 13 -43.46 10.30 -14.91
CA SER A 13 -42.43 10.06 -13.90
C SER A 13 -41.29 11.06 -14.15
N PRO A 14 -40.72 11.70 -13.12
CA PRO A 14 -39.50 12.48 -13.30
C PRO A 14 -38.44 11.51 -13.84
N SER A 15 -37.79 11.91 -14.94
CA SER A 15 -36.73 11.15 -15.57
C SER A 15 -35.69 10.77 -14.51
N ALA A 16 -35.65 9.50 -14.14
CA ALA A 16 -34.46 8.92 -13.55
C ALA A 16 -33.34 9.17 -14.57
N ALA A 17 -32.36 9.99 -14.21
CA ALA A 17 -31.10 10.04 -14.94
C ALA A 17 -30.62 8.58 -15.11
N PRO A 18 -30.16 8.18 -16.31
CA PRO A 18 -29.71 6.81 -16.49
C PRO A 18 -28.52 6.59 -15.54
N LEU A 19 -28.65 5.57 -14.68
CA LEU A 19 -27.58 5.01 -13.84
C LEU A 19 -26.29 4.71 -14.63
N ALA A 20 -26.36 4.65 -15.96
CA ALA A 20 -25.21 4.59 -16.86
C ALA A 20 -24.25 5.80 -16.74
N SER A 21 -24.72 6.98 -16.33
CA SER A 21 -23.85 8.16 -16.13
C SER A 21 -23.08 8.15 -14.80
N LEU A 22 -23.47 7.29 -13.85
CA LEU A 22 -22.70 7.02 -12.62
C LEU A 22 -21.70 5.87 -12.80
N LEU A 23 -21.70 5.21 -13.97
CA LEU A 23 -20.77 4.14 -14.33
C LEU A 23 -19.76 4.57 -15.40
N SER A 24 -19.86 5.79 -15.92
CA SER A 24 -18.82 6.37 -16.78
C SER A 24 -17.72 6.96 -15.91
N ARG A 25 -16.57 6.28 -15.89
CA ARG A 25 -15.27 6.73 -15.36
C ARG A 25 -15.11 8.24 -15.70
N PRO A 26 -15.00 9.15 -14.71
CA PRO A 26 -14.64 10.52 -15.02
C PRO A 26 -13.26 10.51 -15.69
N ALA A 27 -13.12 11.32 -16.73
CA ALA A 27 -11.99 11.32 -17.67
C ALA A 27 -10.67 11.89 -17.11
N SER A 28 -10.61 12.12 -15.79
CA SER A 28 -9.40 12.61 -15.14
C SER A 28 -8.34 11.49 -15.08
N PRO A 29 -7.07 11.80 -15.42
CA PRO A 29 -6.00 10.83 -15.39
C PRO A 29 -5.78 10.33 -13.95
N GLN A 30 -5.61 9.02 -13.82
CA GLN A 30 -5.23 8.37 -12.56
C GLN A 30 -3.73 8.55 -12.32
N ILE A 31 -3.34 8.62 -11.05
CA ILE A 31 -1.94 8.70 -10.65
C ILE A 31 -1.36 7.30 -10.55
N ASN A 32 -0.13 7.12 -11.06
CA ASN A 32 0.65 5.91 -10.80
C ASN A 32 1.23 5.97 -9.37
N LEU A 33 0.48 5.44 -8.41
CA LEU A 33 0.81 5.37 -6.99
C LEU A 33 2.11 4.61 -6.70
N SER A 34 2.53 3.68 -7.57
CA SER A 34 3.79 2.95 -7.40
C SER A 34 5.04 3.86 -7.47
N ARG A 35 4.90 5.04 -8.08
CA ARG A 35 5.98 6.02 -8.31
C ARG A 35 5.80 7.32 -7.54
N VAL A 36 4.75 7.41 -6.72
CA VAL A 36 4.52 8.57 -5.84
C VAL A 36 5.57 8.59 -4.74
N ARG A 37 6.04 9.79 -4.38
CA ARG A 37 7.00 9.98 -3.30
C ARG A 37 6.47 9.39 -1.99
N GLY A 38 7.32 8.65 -1.29
CA GLY A 38 6.97 7.95 -0.05
C GLY A 38 6.32 6.57 -0.27
N THR A 39 6.05 6.17 -1.50
CA THR A 39 5.68 4.77 -1.79
C THR A 39 6.92 3.88 -1.66
N GLN A 40 6.81 2.83 -0.84
CA GLN A 40 7.82 1.80 -0.68
C GLN A 40 7.37 0.53 -1.41
N MET A 41 8.30 -0.10 -2.13
CA MET A 41 8.09 -1.40 -2.76
C MET A 41 8.94 -2.46 -2.05
N ILE A 42 8.29 -3.53 -1.62
CA ILE A 42 8.90 -4.66 -0.95
C ILE A 42 8.69 -5.89 -1.84
N VAL A 43 9.78 -6.55 -2.22
CA VAL A 43 9.78 -7.75 -3.07
C VAL A 43 10.81 -8.77 -2.57
N PRO A 44 10.69 -10.06 -2.93
CA PRO A 44 11.74 -11.04 -2.71
C PRO A 44 13.06 -10.62 -3.37
N SER A 45 14.18 -11.06 -2.76
CA SER A 45 15.51 -10.84 -3.32
C SER A 45 15.61 -11.41 -4.73
N ALA A 46 15.95 -10.54 -5.68
CA ALA A 46 16.09 -10.87 -7.09
C ALA A 46 17.45 -11.52 -7.40
N THR A 47 17.61 -11.99 -8.64
CA THR A 47 18.93 -12.21 -9.21
C THR A 47 19.72 -10.88 -9.21
N ALA A 48 21.01 -10.92 -8.87
CA ALA A 48 21.83 -9.72 -8.63
C ALA A 48 21.86 -8.73 -9.82
N ASP A 49 21.78 -9.24 -11.05
CA ASP A 49 21.80 -8.46 -12.28
C ASP A 49 20.44 -7.84 -12.65
N TYR A 50 19.36 -8.17 -11.94
CA TYR A 50 17.98 -7.76 -12.24
C TYR A 50 17.30 -7.19 -10.98
N PRO A 51 17.71 -5.98 -10.55
CA PRO A 51 17.36 -5.47 -9.23
C PRO A 51 15.89 -5.06 -9.12
N PRO A 52 15.27 -5.16 -7.93
CA PRO A 52 13.88 -4.74 -7.70
C PRO A 52 13.48 -3.36 -8.21
N LEU A 53 14.38 -2.38 -8.12
CA LEU A 53 14.07 -0.97 -8.40
C LEU A 53 13.59 -0.74 -9.84
N THR A 54 13.95 -1.60 -10.78
CA THR A 54 13.50 -1.49 -12.17
C THR A 54 11.98 -1.64 -12.30
N LEU A 55 11.30 -2.30 -11.36
CA LEU A 55 9.85 -2.53 -11.42
C LEU A 55 9.01 -1.24 -11.32
N VAL A 56 9.62 -0.11 -10.98
CA VAL A 56 8.92 1.19 -10.78
C VAL A 56 9.69 2.36 -11.40
N ASP A 57 10.62 2.07 -12.33
CA ASP A 57 11.43 3.11 -12.97
C ASP A 57 10.70 3.78 -14.15
N GLY A 58 9.57 3.21 -14.58
CA GLY A 58 8.72 3.70 -15.64
C GLY A 58 9.10 3.22 -17.04
N VAL A 59 10.08 2.32 -17.16
CA VAL A 59 10.38 1.63 -18.41
C VAL A 59 9.39 0.47 -18.54
N THR A 60 8.52 0.49 -19.54
CA THR A 60 7.50 -0.57 -19.73
C THR A 60 7.84 -1.55 -20.86
N GLU A 61 8.82 -1.21 -21.69
CA GLU A 61 9.26 -1.99 -22.85
C GLU A 61 10.78 -2.02 -22.91
N VAL A 62 11.35 -3.17 -23.26
CA VAL A 62 12.80 -3.35 -23.42
C VAL A 62 13.09 -4.14 -24.70
N ASP A 63 14.13 -3.74 -25.43
CA ASP A 63 14.51 -4.40 -26.69
C ASP A 63 15.29 -5.69 -26.46
N ALA A 64 16.00 -5.80 -25.33
CA ALA A 64 16.82 -6.95 -24.95
C ALA A 64 16.79 -7.18 -23.43
N TRP A 65 16.86 -8.43 -23.01
CA TRP A 65 16.88 -8.82 -21.59
C TRP A 65 18.31 -8.84 -21.06
N GLU A 66 18.89 -7.65 -20.88
CA GLU A 66 20.23 -7.43 -20.35
C GLU A 66 20.18 -7.06 -18.85
N PRO A 67 21.31 -7.11 -18.11
CA PRO A 67 21.34 -6.66 -16.72
C PRO A 67 20.72 -5.27 -16.53
N ASN A 68 19.84 -5.14 -15.54
CA ASN A 68 19.01 -3.96 -15.24
C ASN A 68 17.86 -3.66 -16.22
N ALA A 69 17.55 -4.54 -17.18
CA ALA A 69 16.38 -4.39 -18.05
C ALA A 69 15.04 -4.70 -17.35
N GLY A 70 15.09 -5.20 -16.11
CA GLY A 70 13.92 -5.53 -15.32
C GLY A 70 14.29 -6.33 -14.07
N TRP A 71 13.29 -6.97 -13.50
CA TRP A 71 13.39 -7.80 -12.31
C TRP A 71 13.19 -9.28 -12.65
N GLU A 72 14.08 -10.12 -12.11
CA GLU A 72 14.05 -11.56 -12.32
C GLU A 72 14.11 -12.33 -10.99
N LEU A 73 13.20 -13.29 -10.85
CA LEU A 73 13.21 -14.24 -9.73
C LEU A 73 13.04 -15.68 -10.24
N ALA A 74 14.05 -16.51 -10.00
CA ALA A 74 13.96 -17.95 -10.20
C ALA A 74 13.24 -18.61 -9.01
N PHE A 75 12.24 -19.42 -9.32
CA PHE A 75 11.52 -20.25 -8.35
C PHE A 75 11.80 -21.73 -8.63
N ASP A 76 12.19 -22.48 -7.61
CA ASP A 76 12.30 -23.94 -7.66
C ASP A 76 11.80 -24.53 -6.34
N GLY A 77 10.57 -25.04 -6.33
CA GLY A 77 9.96 -25.49 -5.09
C GLY A 77 8.61 -26.17 -5.25
N GLY A 78 8.08 -26.64 -4.12
CA GLY A 78 6.71 -27.16 -4.08
C GLY A 78 5.71 -26.06 -4.41
N PHE A 79 4.64 -26.40 -5.10
CA PHE A 79 3.54 -25.56 -5.58
C PHE A 79 2.24 -26.36 -5.45
N ALA A 80 1.18 -25.71 -4.98
CA ALA A 80 -0.14 -26.32 -4.86
C ALA A 80 -1.19 -25.42 -5.52
N ARG A 81 -1.90 -25.96 -6.52
CA ARG A 81 -2.98 -25.29 -7.27
C ARG A 81 -4.33 -25.79 -6.72
N ASP A 82 -5.30 -24.89 -6.57
CA ASP A 82 -6.73 -25.16 -6.30
C ASP A 82 -7.15 -25.76 -4.94
N ARG A 83 -7.37 -24.91 -3.92
CA ARG A 83 -8.43 -25.16 -2.92
C ARG A 83 -9.04 -23.87 -2.38
N TYR A 84 -10.32 -24.02 -2.04
CA TYR A 84 -11.30 -22.99 -1.68
C TYR A 84 -11.20 -22.69 -0.17
N PHE A 85 -11.31 -21.42 0.21
CA PHE A 85 -11.32 -20.97 1.60
C PHE A 85 -12.77 -20.94 2.12
N ASP A 86 -13.06 -21.59 3.25
CA ASP A 86 -14.31 -21.40 4.01
C ASP A 86 -14.00 -20.58 5.27
N PRO A 87 -14.39 -19.29 5.32
CA PRO A 87 -14.11 -18.41 6.46
C PRO A 87 -14.76 -18.84 7.78
N ALA A 88 -15.76 -19.73 7.75
CA ALA A 88 -16.61 -20.01 8.91
C ALA A 88 -16.06 -21.09 9.86
N THR A 89 -15.00 -21.82 9.48
CA THR A 89 -14.59 -23.04 10.19
C THR A 89 -13.12 -23.10 10.65
N ASP A 90 -12.32 -22.05 10.45
CA ASP A 90 -10.88 -22.16 10.71
C ASP A 90 -10.45 -21.74 12.14
N ALA A 91 -9.61 -22.58 12.73
CA ALA A 91 -9.07 -22.48 14.10
C ALA A 91 -7.68 -21.83 14.14
N SER A 92 -7.30 -21.09 13.09
CA SER A 92 -5.97 -20.47 12.89
C SER A 92 -5.84 -19.05 13.46
N VAL A 93 -6.72 -18.68 14.39
CA VAL A 93 -6.83 -17.35 15.01
C VAL A 93 -5.55 -16.93 15.78
N ASP A 94 -4.65 -17.87 16.08
CA ASP A 94 -3.49 -17.66 16.97
C ASP A 94 -2.11 -17.63 16.28
N GLU A 95 -2.04 -17.44 14.96
CA GLU A 95 -0.77 -17.50 14.20
C GLU A 95 -0.41 -16.18 13.47
N PRO A 96 0.89 -15.89 13.25
CA PRO A 96 1.41 -14.60 12.76
C PRO A 96 0.97 -14.23 11.33
N ILE A 97 0.53 -12.97 11.17
CA ILE A 97 -0.14 -12.31 10.02
C ILE A 97 0.67 -12.32 8.70
N GLU A 98 2.00 -12.53 8.77
CA GLU A 98 2.98 -12.50 7.67
C GLU A 98 2.57 -13.22 6.37
N TRP A 99 1.70 -14.24 6.47
CA TRP A 99 1.49 -15.25 5.43
C TRP A 99 0.03 -15.48 5.02
N GLU A 100 -0.91 -14.71 5.57
CA GLU A 100 -2.32 -14.79 5.14
C GLU A 100 -2.42 -14.46 3.64
N GLY A 101 -2.79 -15.46 2.85
CA GLY A 101 -2.98 -15.38 1.40
C GLY A 101 -1.86 -15.92 0.51
N LEU A 102 -0.65 -16.23 1.01
CA LEU A 102 0.47 -16.69 0.16
C LEU A 102 1.26 -17.95 0.58
N ARG A 103 1.20 -18.42 1.84
CA ARG A 103 1.43 -19.82 2.30
C ARG A 103 1.70 -19.90 3.81
N ARG A 104 1.03 -20.80 4.55
CA ARG A 104 1.49 -21.31 5.87
C ARG A 104 1.82 -22.80 5.85
N ASP A 105 2.72 -23.21 6.75
CA ASP A 105 3.33 -24.54 6.85
C ASP A 105 2.84 -25.29 8.10
N PHE A 106 2.25 -26.50 7.97
CA PHE A 106 2.23 -27.49 9.06
C PHE A 106 2.27 -28.96 8.57
N ARG A 107 2.71 -29.83 9.50
CA ARG A 107 3.06 -31.28 9.40
C ARG A 107 2.09 -32.21 8.66
N GLN A 108 0.91 -31.78 8.21
CA GLN A 108 -0.14 -32.66 7.67
C GLN A 108 -0.91 -32.12 6.43
N GLY A 109 -0.34 -31.18 5.66
CA GLY A 109 -0.72 -30.93 4.24
C GLY A 109 -1.25 -29.52 3.90
N LYS A 110 -1.08 -29.07 2.63
CA LYS A 110 -0.93 -27.63 2.23
C LYS A 110 -1.69 -27.20 0.95
N GLU A 111 -2.04 -25.91 0.81
CA GLU A 111 -2.47 -25.15 -0.41
C GLU A 111 -2.42 -23.62 -0.12
N GLN A 112 -2.18 -22.62 -0.99
CA GLN A 112 -1.71 -22.44 -2.38
C GLN A 112 -0.47 -21.51 -2.35
N SER A 113 0.40 -21.52 -3.37
CA SER A 113 1.72 -20.84 -3.36
C SER A 113 1.82 -19.84 -4.49
N ALA A 114 2.39 -18.66 -4.27
CA ALA A 114 2.84 -17.80 -5.35
C ALA A 114 4.31 -18.12 -5.70
N LEU A 115 4.67 -17.93 -6.97
CA LEU A 115 6.05 -17.97 -7.45
C LEU A 115 6.82 -16.72 -7.01
N ALA A 116 6.14 -15.57 -6.98
CA ALA A 116 6.65 -14.28 -6.52
C ALA A 116 5.54 -13.45 -5.89
N TRP A 117 5.92 -12.43 -5.12
CA TRP A 117 5.01 -11.41 -4.62
C TRP A 117 5.67 -10.03 -4.66
N ILE A 118 4.84 -9.00 -4.81
CA ILE A 118 5.24 -7.60 -4.82
C ILE A 118 4.28 -6.86 -3.90
N LEU A 119 4.82 -6.13 -2.94
CA LEU A 119 4.05 -5.37 -1.97
C LEU A 119 4.37 -3.88 -2.14
N PHE A 120 3.35 -3.10 -2.45
CA PHE A 120 3.40 -1.65 -2.42
C PHE A 120 2.84 -1.15 -1.10
N GLN A 121 3.58 -0.28 -0.46
CA GLN A 121 3.16 0.44 0.72
C GLN A 121 3.14 1.93 0.41
N PHE A 122 1.99 2.55 0.55
CA PHE A 122 1.84 3.98 0.35
C PHE A 122 2.10 4.74 1.65
N ALA A 123 2.59 5.98 1.54
CA ALA A 123 2.82 6.86 2.70
C ALA A 123 1.52 7.19 3.47
N ARG A 124 0.36 7.06 2.82
CA ARG A 124 -0.97 7.25 3.42
C ARG A 124 -1.97 6.35 2.71
N GLU A 125 -3.16 6.21 3.28
CA GLU A 125 -4.27 5.53 2.60
C GLU A 125 -4.58 6.22 1.27
N ARG A 126 -4.64 5.45 0.19
CA ARG A 126 -4.92 5.87 -1.18
C ARG A 126 -6.14 5.12 -1.70
N VAL A 127 -6.84 5.70 -2.66
CA VAL A 127 -7.82 4.96 -3.45
C VAL A 127 -7.06 4.26 -4.56
N VAL A 128 -7.17 2.93 -4.63
CA VAL A 128 -6.54 2.09 -5.65
C VAL A 128 -7.63 1.53 -6.56
N GLU A 129 -7.43 1.61 -7.86
CA GLU A 129 -8.43 1.21 -8.85
C GLU A 129 -7.89 0.21 -9.88
N SER A 130 -6.58 0.18 -10.14
CA SER A 130 -6.01 -0.82 -11.04
C SER A 130 -4.55 -1.12 -10.77
N VAL A 131 -4.11 -2.28 -11.27
CA VAL A 131 -2.71 -2.70 -11.29
C VAL A 131 -2.38 -3.15 -12.71
N THR A 132 -1.26 -2.69 -13.25
CA THR A 132 -0.74 -3.13 -14.55
C THR A 132 0.59 -3.83 -14.34
N LEU A 133 0.75 -5.03 -14.89
CA LEU A 133 2.02 -5.74 -14.91
C LEU A 133 2.56 -5.78 -16.34
N HIS A 134 3.83 -5.41 -16.50
CA HIS A 134 4.58 -5.54 -17.75
C HIS A 134 5.59 -6.67 -17.59
N SER A 135 5.37 -7.78 -18.29
CA SER A 135 6.31 -8.89 -18.38
C SER A 135 7.36 -8.61 -19.47
N VAL A 136 8.48 -9.32 -19.42
CA VAL A 136 9.44 -9.31 -20.54
C VAL A 136 8.75 -9.70 -21.86
N ASP A 137 9.04 -8.95 -22.92
CA ASP A 137 8.62 -9.25 -24.29
C ASP A 137 9.73 -8.88 -25.28
N THR A 138 10.75 -9.73 -25.37
CA THR A 138 11.91 -9.56 -26.27
C THR A 138 11.98 -10.69 -27.29
N ASP A 139 12.83 -10.57 -28.31
CA ASP A 139 13.08 -11.68 -29.25
C ASP A 139 13.61 -12.95 -28.53
N GLU A 140 14.40 -12.79 -27.47
CA GLU A 140 14.94 -13.88 -26.66
C GLU A 140 13.89 -14.46 -25.70
N TYR A 141 13.09 -13.59 -25.07
CA TYR A 141 12.02 -13.95 -24.14
C TYR A 141 10.67 -13.35 -24.56
N PRO A 142 9.99 -13.92 -25.57
CA PRO A 142 8.68 -13.44 -25.97
C PRO A 142 7.65 -13.64 -24.85
N ALA A 143 6.81 -12.66 -24.59
CA ALA A 143 5.84 -12.71 -23.49
C ALA A 143 4.85 -13.87 -23.59
N ARG A 144 4.46 -14.24 -24.81
CA ARG A 144 3.61 -15.42 -25.06
C ARG A 144 4.20 -16.73 -24.49
N ASP A 145 5.52 -16.80 -24.37
CA ASP A 145 6.28 -17.99 -23.96
C ASP A 145 6.85 -17.84 -22.53
N TYR A 146 7.18 -16.61 -22.11
CA TYR A 146 7.88 -16.35 -20.83
C TYR A 146 7.14 -15.38 -19.88
N GLY A 147 6.07 -14.74 -20.33
CA GLY A 147 5.35 -13.73 -19.57
C GLY A 147 4.56 -14.28 -18.39
N VAL A 148 4.17 -13.38 -17.50
CA VAL A 148 3.28 -13.71 -16.38
C VAL A 148 1.90 -14.08 -16.92
N ARG A 149 1.38 -15.20 -16.40
CA ARG A 149 0.11 -15.80 -16.83
C ARG A 149 -0.99 -15.68 -15.78
N ASP A 150 -0.63 -15.85 -14.52
CA ASP A 150 -1.59 -15.95 -13.42
C ASP A 150 -1.14 -15.07 -12.26
N VAL A 151 -2.01 -14.14 -11.85
CA VAL A 151 -1.71 -13.12 -10.83
C VAL A 151 -2.86 -13.03 -9.84
N LEU A 152 -2.62 -12.69 -8.59
CA LEU A 152 -3.66 -12.33 -7.63
C LEU A 152 -3.34 -10.94 -7.07
N VAL A 153 -4.27 -10.00 -7.19
CA VAL A 153 -4.15 -8.67 -6.56
C VAL A 153 -4.99 -8.64 -5.29
N GLN A 154 -4.39 -8.17 -4.21
CA GLN A 154 -5.04 -8.02 -2.91
C GLN A 154 -4.73 -6.66 -2.32
N CYS A 155 -5.70 -6.09 -1.62
CA CYS A 155 -5.51 -4.88 -0.83
C CYS A 155 -5.65 -5.23 0.65
N TRP A 156 -4.92 -4.51 1.50
CA TRP A 156 -5.11 -4.64 2.95
C TRP A 156 -6.37 -3.89 3.38
N ASP A 157 -7.22 -4.56 4.14
CA ASP A 157 -8.36 -3.94 4.81
C ASP A 157 -8.00 -3.68 6.28
N SER A 158 -7.74 -2.41 6.61
CA SER A 158 -7.40 -1.99 7.96
C SER A 158 -8.54 -2.21 8.96
N ALA A 159 -9.80 -2.27 8.53
CA ALA A 159 -10.92 -2.50 9.44
C ALA A 159 -10.98 -3.96 9.91
N THR A 160 -10.70 -4.90 9.00
CA THR A 160 -10.73 -6.34 9.30
C THR A 160 -9.36 -6.95 9.57
N GLN A 161 -8.29 -6.17 9.37
CA GLN A 161 -6.89 -6.60 9.51
C GLN A 161 -6.58 -7.83 8.65
N ARG A 162 -7.05 -7.82 7.39
CA ARG A 162 -6.95 -8.95 6.46
C ARG A 162 -6.61 -8.52 5.04
N TRP A 163 -5.94 -9.42 4.33
CA TRP A 163 -5.76 -9.32 2.88
C TRP A 163 -7.05 -9.70 2.16
N MET A 164 -7.60 -8.76 1.41
CA MET A 164 -8.82 -8.95 0.64
C MET A 164 -8.51 -8.98 -0.85
N SER A 165 -8.97 -10.01 -1.55
CA SER A 165 -8.94 -10.02 -3.01
C SER A 165 -9.77 -8.86 -3.55
N VAL A 166 -9.27 -8.20 -4.60
CA VAL A 166 -9.98 -7.10 -5.23
C VAL A 166 -11.27 -7.58 -5.91
N VAL A 167 -12.30 -6.74 -5.90
CA VAL A 167 -13.53 -6.96 -6.67
C VAL A 167 -13.32 -6.34 -8.04
N LEU A 168 -13.25 -7.15 -9.09
CA LEU A 168 -13.09 -6.68 -10.47
C LEU A 168 -14.24 -5.77 -10.91
N ALA A 169 -14.01 -4.97 -11.95
CA ALA A 169 -15.01 -4.07 -12.52
C ALA A 169 -16.28 -4.79 -13.04
N ASP A 170 -16.20 -6.09 -13.31
CA ASP A 170 -17.33 -6.95 -13.67
C ASP A 170 -18.12 -7.49 -12.45
N GLY A 171 -17.73 -7.08 -11.25
CA GLY A 171 -18.31 -7.49 -9.96
C GLY A 171 -17.81 -8.84 -9.45
N SER A 172 -16.90 -9.51 -10.15
CA SER A 172 -16.33 -10.79 -9.69
C SER A 172 -15.22 -10.57 -8.66
N THR A 173 -15.07 -11.51 -7.73
CA THR A 173 -13.97 -11.57 -6.75
C THR A 173 -13.06 -12.74 -7.07
N PRO A 174 -12.24 -12.64 -8.13
CA PRO A 174 -11.41 -13.75 -8.54
C PRO A 174 -10.41 -14.13 -7.44
N THR A 175 -10.19 -15.43 -7.28
CA THR A 175 -9.09 -15.96 -6.46
C THR A 175 -7.75 -15.90 -7.21
N HIS A 176 -7.79 -15.56 -8.50
CA HIS A 176 -6.65 -15.33 -9.40
C HIS A 176 -7.14 -14.78 -10.75
N HIS A 177 -6.32 -13.93 -11.37
CA HIS A 177 -6.46 -13.36 -12.70
C HIS A 177 -5.57 -14.13 -13.67
N THR A 178 -6.18 -14.98 -14.49
CA THR A 178 -5.46 -15.69 -15.55
C THR A 178 -5.59 -14.96 -16.87
N ALA A 179 -4.49 -14.41 -17.37
CA ALA A 179 -4.38 -13.99 -18.75
C ALA A 179 -4.23 -15.24 -19.63
N THR A 180 -5.21 -15.52 -20.48
CA THR A 180 -5.03 -16.60 -21.46
C THR A 180 -4.06 -16.11 -22.53
N ALA A 181 -2.81 -16.58 -22.42
CA ALA A 181 -1.67 -16.37 -23.33
C ALA A 181 -0.88 -15.05 -23.24
N ASN A 182 -1.31 -14.02 -22.48
CA ASN A 182 -0.64 -12.71 -22.32
C ASN A 182 0.34 -12.35 -23.48
N PRO A 183 -0.13 -12.25 -24.73
CA PRO A 183 0.76 -12.25 -25.88
C PRO A 183 1.58 -10.97 -26.05
N LEU A 184 1.28 -9.92 -25.28
CA LEU A 184 1.89 -8.60 -25.36
C LEU A 184 2.68 -8.23 -24.09
N GLY A 185 2.90 -9.19 -23.19
CA GLY A 185 3.58 -8.95 -21.91
C GLY A 185 2.78 -8.15 -20.90
N ARG A 186 1.73 -7.46 -21.31
CA ARG A 186 0.94 -6.54 -20.48
C ARG A 186 -0.33 -7.18 -19.92
N LEU A 187 -0.49 -7.10 -18.59
CA LEU A 187 -1.69 -7.50 -17.87
C LEU A 187 -2.28 -6.34 -17.09
N ASP A 188 -3.36 -5.75 -17.60
CA ASP A 188 -4.15 -4.73 -16.92
C ASP A 188 -5.22 -5.39 -16.04
N ILE A 189 -5.25 -5.03 -14.76
CA ILE A 189 -6.22 -5.55 -13.76
C ILE A 189 -6.97 -4.36 -13.17
N ASP A 190 -8.13 -4.05 -13.75
CA ASP A 190 -9.04 -3.01 -13.26
C ASP A 190 -10.06 -3.56 -12.25
N PHE A 191 -10.20 -2.90 -11.11
CA PHE A 191 -11.12 -3.30 -10.05
C PHE A 191 -11.88 -2.11 -9.45
N HIS A 192 -12.91 -2.40 -8.66
CA HIS A 192 -13.65 -1.38 -7.93
C HIS A 192 -12.72 -0.62 -6.99
N PRO A 193 -12.86 0.72 -6.88
CA PRO A 193 -11.99 1.53 -6.02
C PRO A 193 -11.93 0.98 -4.59
N VAL A 194 -10.71 0.68 -4.12
CA VAL A 194 -10.44 0.22 -2.75
C VAL A 194 -9.57 1.25 -2.05
N ARG A 195 -10.00 1.70 -0.87
CA ARG A 195 -9.13 2.47 0.02
C ARG A 195 -8.18 1.53 0.74
N SER A 196 -6.88 1.74 0.55
CA SER A 196 -5.85 0.96 1.21
C SER A 196 -4.52 1.71 1.22
N ASP A 197 -3.67 1.38 2.19
CA ASP A 197 -2.27 1.81 2.24
C ASP A 197 -1.30 0.68 1.84
N LEU A 198 -1.81 -0.53 1.54
CA LEU A 198 -1.02 -1.67 1.11
C LEU A 198 -1.71 -2.40 -0.05
N VAL A 199 -0.95 -2.62 -1.13
CA VAL A 199 -1.36 -3.42 -2.28
C VAL A 199 -0.36 -4.53 -2.49
N ARG A 200 -0.84 -5.77 -2.61
CA ARG A 200 -0.02 -6.94 -2.88
C ARG A 200 -0.41 -7.58 -4.20
N VAL A 201 0.60 -7.83 -5.02
CA VAL A 201 0.51 -8.52 -6.30
C VAL A 201 1.25 -9.85 -6.18
N ALA A 202 0.53 -10.95 -6.30
CA ALA A 202 1.08 -12.29 -6.18
C ALA A 202 1.11 -12.98 -7.54
N VAL A 203 2.32 -13.25 -8.06
CA VAL A 203 2.50 -13.99 -9.31
C VAL A 203 2.38 -15.48 -9.01
N ARG A 204 1.35 -16.10 -9.55
CA ARG A 204 1.02 -17.51 -9.31
C ARG A 204 1.55 -18.43 -10.40
N TRP A 205 1.70 -17.94 -11.63
CA TRP A 205 2.15 -18.75 -12.75
C TRP A 205 2.75 -17.90 -13.87
N THR A 206 3.76 -18.44 -14.55
CA THR A 206 4.37 -17.90 -15.77
C THR A 206 4.19 -18.86 -16.94
N ASN A 207 4.28 -18.38 -18.17
CA ASN A 207 4.12 -19.21 -19.36
C ASN A 207 5.21 -20.30 -19.48
N ASP A 208 6.41 -20.03 -18.95
CA ASP A 208 7.56 -20.94 -18.95
C ASP A 208 7.64 -21.87 -17.72
N ALA A 209 6.66 -21.82 -16.81
CA ALA A 209 6.66 -22.64 -15.60
C ALA A 209 6.52 -24.15 -15.93
N VAL A 210 7.51 -24.93 -15.51
CA VAL A 210 7.60 -26.39 -15.74
C VAL A 210 7.25 -27.16 -14.46
N LYS A 211 6.29 -28.06 -14.58
CA LYS A 211 6.00 -29.06 -13.53
C LYS A 211 7.05 -30.16 -13.56
N LYS A 212 7.94 -30.20 -12.56
CA LYS A 212 9.02 -31.20 -12.43
C LYS A 212 8.51 -32.54 -11.91
N ARG A 213 7.67 -32.52 -10.88
CA ARG A 213 7.16 -33.73 -10.23
C ARG A 213 5.78 -33.48 -9.65
N SER A 214 4.93 -34.50 -9.62
CA SER A 214 3.74 -34.47 -8.78
C SER A 214 3.71 -35.70 -7.91
N PHE A 215 3.32 -35.53 -6.65
CA PHE A 215 3.16 -36.64 -5.72
C PHE A 215 2.00 -36.37 -4.76
N THR A 216 1.39 -37.44 -4.28
CA THR A 216 0.27 -37.36 -3.35
C THR A 216 0.76 -37.69 -1.94
N VAL A 217 0.68 -36.72 -1.02
CA VAL A 217 0.96 -36.93 0.41
C VAL A 217 -0.36 -36.85 1.17
N MET A 218 -0.72 -37.91 1.90
CA MET A 218 -1.95 -37.95 2.71
C MET A 218 -3.22 -37.54 1.95
N GLY A 219 -3.36 -38.00 0.69
CA GLY A 219 -4.50 -37.68 -0.17
C GLY A 219 -4.44 -36.30 -0.86
N ARG A 220 -3.36 -35.53 -0.68
CA ARG A 220 -3.19 -34.19 -1.27
C ARG A 220 -2.15 -34.21 -2.36
N ARG A 221 -2.46 -33.63 -3.53
CA ARG A 221 -1.56 -33.55 -4.68
C ARG A 221 -0.64 -32.33 -4.54
N GLU A 222 0.65 -32.58 -4.36
CA GLU A 222 1.69 -31.56 -4.41
C GLU A 222 2.35 -31.59 -5.81
N GLU A 223 2.68 -30.42 -6.34
CA GLU A 223 3.39 -30.28 -7.61
C GLU A 223 4.70 -29.53 -7.34
N TYR A 224 5.84 -30.04 -7.77
CA TYR A 224 7.09 -29.26 -7.77
C TYR A 224 7.19 -28.53 -9.09
N VAL A 225 7.40 -27.23 -9.00
CA VAL A 225 7.43 -26.33 -10.15
C VAL A 225 8.76 -25.61 -10.16
N ALA A 226 9.37 -25.54 -11.34
CA ALA A 226 10.40 -24.57 -11.63
C ALA A 226 9.86 -23.53 -12.59
N ALA A 227 10.08 -22.26 -12.29
CA ALA A 227 9.61 -21.14 -13.08
C ALA A 227 10.56 -19.97 -12.89
N THR A 228 10.53 -19.01 -13.82
CA THR A 228 11.24 -17.75 -13.66
C THR A 228 10.28 -16.61 -13.90
N VAL A 229 10.12 -15.74 -12.91
CA VAL A 229 9.30 -14.53 -13.05
C VAL A 229 10.18 -13.44 -13.62
N ARG A 230 9.77 -12.86 -14.75
CA ARG A 230 10.45 -11.75 -15.42
C ARG A 230 9.46 -10.62 -15.63
N LEU A 231 9.68 -9.52 -14.93
CA LEU A 231 8.84 -8.32 -14.98
C LEU A 231 9.72 -7.11 -15.31
N VAL A 232 9.20 -6.26 -16.19
CA VAL A 232 9.82 -5.02 -16.61
C VAL A 232 9.35 -3.91 -15.66
N GLU A 233 8.04 -3.76 -15.48
CA GLU A 233 7.42 -2.72 -14.63
C GLU A 233 6.14 -3.27 -13.97
N VAL A 234 5.81 -2.77 -12.78
CA VAL A 234 4.50 -2.95 -12.14
C VAL A 234 3.97 -1.60 -11.69
N GLU A 235 2.82 -1.23 -12.26
CA GLU A 235 2.18 0.05 -12.02
C GLU A 235 0.93 -0.15 -11.18
N VAL A 236 0.76 0.69 -10.15
CA VAL A 236 -0.45 0.71 -9.32
C VAL A 236 -1.13 2.05 -9.52
N TYR A 237 -2.36 2.04 -10.01
CA TYR A 237 -3.10 3.26 -10.34
C TYR A 237 -4.27 3.47 -9.40
N GLY A 238 -4.55 4.73 -9.12
CA GLY A 238 -5.50 5.11 -8.09
C GLY A 238 -5.96 6.55 -8.20
N ASP A 239 -5.99 7.25 -7.06
CA ASP A 239 -6.23 8.68 -6.86
C ASP A 239 -6.23 9.54 -8.13
N ARG A 240 -7.17 10.48 -8.21
CA ARG A 240 -7.24 11.38 -9.36
C ARG A 240 -6.15 12.44 -9.25
N ALA A 241 -5.55 12.80 -10.39
CA ALA A 241 -4.50 13.82 -10.47
C ALA A 241 -4.89 15.13 -9.76
N GLU A 242 -6.17 15.53 -9.87
CA GLU A 242 -6.72 16.73 -9.22
C GLU A 242 -6.71 16.64 -7.69
N ASP A 243 -6.91 15.45 -7.11
CA ASP A 243 -6.95 15.23 -5.67
C ASP A 243 -5.54 15.27 -5.05
N ASP A 244 -4.53 14.80 -5.79
CA ASP A 244 -3.14 14.82 -5.34
C ASP A 244 -2.47 16.18 -5.62
N GLU A 245 -2.79 16.87 -6.71
CA GLU A 245 -2.41 18.27 -6.89
C GLU A 245 -3.03 19.16 -5.82
N LEU A 246 -4.28 18.91 -5.39
CA LEU A 246 -4.85 19.65 -4.24
C LEU A 246 -4.07 19.35 -2.96
N ALA A 247 -3.73 18.08 -2.72
CA ALA A 247 -2.95 17.68 -1.55
C ALA A 247 -1.51 18.21 -1.59
N GLU A 248 -0.89 18.25 -2.76
CA GLU A 248 0.47 18.74 -2.97
C GLU A 248 0.52 20.26 -3.01
N THR A 249 -0.52 20.94 -3.52
CA THR A 249 -0.68 22.39 -3.39
C THR A 249 -0.87 22.78 -1.94
N VAL A 250 -1.57 21.97 -1.13
CA VAL A 250 -1.61 22.16 0.33
C VAL A 250 -0.22 21.97 0.96
N ARG A 251 0.60 21.03 0.46
CA ARG A 251 2.00 20.81 0.92
C ARG A 251 3.01 21.88 0.45
N GLN A 252 2.93 22.34 -0.80
CA GLN A 252 3.84 23.32 -1.41
C GLN A 252 3.49 24.77 -1.01
N ASN A 253 2.30 25.00 -0.46
CA ASN A 253 1.95 26.25 0.22
C ASN A 253 2.43 26.27 1.68
N LEU A 254 3.21 25.28 2.15
CA LEU A 254 4.09 25.49 3.30
C LEU A 254 5.19 26.48 2.89
N PRO A 255 5.43 27.55 3.66
CA PRO A 255 6.40 28.57 3.29
C PRO A 255 7.83 28.03 3.40
N ASP A 256 8.62 28.22 2.33
CA ASP A 256 10.08 28.17 2.39
C ASP A 256 10.60 29.21 3.41
N ALA A 257 11.53 28.77 4.26
CA ALA A 257 12.00 29.50 5.45
C ALA A 257 12.84 30.76 5.17
N ASP A 258 12.99 31.23 3.92
CA ASP A 258 14.00 32.23 3.57
C ASP A 258 13.56 33.43 2.71
N VAL A 259 12.27 33.72 2.57
CA VAL A 259 11.81 34.91 1.83
C VAL A 259 11.28 36.00 2.75
N ALA A 260 12.01 37.13 2.74
CA ALA A 260 11.76 38.34 3.52
C ALA A 260 10.31 38.89 3.38
N PRO A 261 9.79 39.55 4.43
CA PRO A 261 8.39 39.93 4.50
C PRO A 261 8.18 41.31 3.87
N ASP A 262 7.64 41.36 2.66
CA ASP A 262 6.88 42.55 2.23
C ASP A 262 6.00 42.23 1.01
N ALA A 263 4.84 41.61 1.28
CA ALA A 263 3.60 41.75 0.51
C ALA A 263 2.51 40.86 1.12
N ALA A 264 1.94 41.30 2.24
CA ALA A 264 0.72 40.73 2.78
C ALA A 264 -0.50 41.41 2.15
N ALA A 265 -1.29 40.64 1.40
CA ALA A 265 -2.74 40.80 1.36
C ALA A 265 -3.36 39.45 0.97
N GLU A 266 -4.06 38.85 1.94
CA GLU A 266 -4.97 37.69 1.82
C GLU A 266 -4.37 36.27 1.78
N ARG A 267 -3.32 35.99 2.57
CA ARG A 267 -2.98 34.60 2.95
C ARG A 267 -3.92 34.14 4.07
N ARG A 268 -4.71 33.09 3.83
CA ARG A 268 -5.46 32.38 4.89
C ARG A 268 -4.44 31.66 5.78
N THR A 269 -4.28 32.11 7.01
CA THR A 269 -3.55 31.38 8.05
C THR A 269 -4.23 30.02 8.26
N PRO A 270 -3.48 28.89 8.20
CA PRO A 270 -3.98 27.58 8.64
C PRO A 270 -4.57 27.68 10.05
N GLY A 271 -5.60 26.89 10.35
CA GLY A 271 -6.09 26.81 11.73
C GLY A 271 -4.95 26.31 12.63
N GLU A 272 -4.86 26.80 13.87
CA GLU A 272 -3.78 26.37 14.78
C GLU A 272 -3.75 24.84 15.01
N SER A 273 -4.91 24.18 14.94
CA SER A 273 -5.01 22.72 14.96
C SER A 273 -4.36 22.05 13.75
N ASP A 274 -4.40 22.69 12.58
CA ASP A 274 -3.75 22.18 11.36
C ASP A 274 -2.23 22.25 11.51
N ALA A 275 -1.70 23.31 12.12
CA ALA A 275 -0.27 23.46 12.39
C ALA A 275 0.25 22.44 13.43
N ILE A 276 -0.55 22.16 14.47
CA ILE A 276 -0.26 21.10 15.44
C ILE A 276 -0.19 19.74 14.75
N MET A 277 -1.20 19.40 13.95
CA MET A 277 -1.23 18.12 13.24
C MET A 277 -0.13 18.01 12.19
N ALA A 278 0.21 19.10 11.49
CA ALA A 278 1.31 19.11 10.53
C ALA A 278 2.65 18.73 11.19
N THR A 279 2.90 19.19 12.42
CA THR A 279 4.10 18.84 13.19
C THR A 279 4.15 17.34 13.48
N VAL A 280 3.03 16.76 13.94
CA VAL A 280 2.93 15.32 14.23
C VAL A 280 3.09 14.48 12.96
N LEU A 281 2.45 14.88 11.86
CA LEU A 281 2.57 14.16 10.58
C LEU A 281 4.00 14.23 10.04
N THR A 282 4.67 15.38 10.15
CA THR A 282 6.08 15.52 9.76
C THR A 282 6.97 14.58 10.58
N TYR A 283 6.74 14.46 11.89
CA TYR A 283 7.46 13.50 12.73
C TYR A 283 7.25 12.05 12.26
N VAL A 284 5.99 11.67 11.97
CA VAL A 284 5.64 10.31 11.52
C VAL A 284 6.26 9.99 10.17
N GLU A 285 6.21 10.93 9.22
CA GLU A 285 6.83 10.79 7.89
C GLU A 285 8.36 10.67 8.00
N ALA A 286 9.00 11.55 8.78
CA ALA A 286 10.44 11.48 9.01
C ALA A 286 10.86 10.15 9.66
N TYR A 287 10.06 9.65 10.61
CA TYR A 287 10.26 8.33 11.21
C TYR A 287 10.15 7.22 10.15
N ALA A 288 9.14 7.24 9.30
CA ALA A 288 8.93 6.23 8.26
C ALA A 288 10.00 6.26 7.15
N GLU A 289 10.53 7.45 6.83
CA GLU A 289 11.61 7.64 5.84
C GLU A 289 13.01 7.41 6.43
N ARG A 290 13.13 7.31 7.77
CA ARG A 290 14.39 7.26 8.52
C ARG A 290 15.22 8.54 8.34
N ASP A 291 14.54 9.67 8.17
CA ASP A 291 15.16 10.98 8.08
C ASP A 291 15.35 11.53 9.50
N LEU A 292 16.53 11.27 10.08
CA LEU A 292 16.87 11.72 11.43
C LEU A 292 16.88 13.24 11.53
N ASP A 293 17.37 13.94 10.50
CA ASP A 293 17.50 15.40 10.52
C ASP A 293 16.12 16.06 10.53
N LEU A 294 15.19 15.56 9.69
CA LEU A 294 13.81 16.03 9.68
C LEU A 294 13.07 15.67 10.96
N LEU A 295 13.30 14.47 11.52
CA LEU A 295 12.67 14.05 12.77
C LEU A 295 13.09 14.98 13.91
N VAL A 296 14.38 15.25 14.07
CA VAL A 296 14.90 16.12 15.14
C VAL A 296 14.38 17.55 15.02
N GLN A 297 14.13 18.06 13.81
CA GLN A 297 13.54 19.39 13.61
C GLN A 297 12.12 19.52 14.18
N THR A 298 11.39 18.41 14.35
CA THR A 298 10.06 18.43 14.97
C THR A 298 10.10 18.41 16.50
N ILE A 299 11.28 18.18 17.09
CA ILE A 299 11.46 18.02 18.55
C ILE A 299 11.86 19.36 19.18
N SER A 300 11.23 19.68 20.30
CA SER A 300 11.54 20.88 21.07
C SER A 300 12.92 20.75 21.74
N PRO A 301 13.74 21.82 21.79
CA PRO A 301 14.96 21.83 22.59
C PRO A 301 14.72 21.58 24.10
N GLN A 302 13.48 21.71 24.56
CA GLN A 302 13.06 21.44 25.93
C GLN A 302 12.38 20.07 26.07
N TYR A 303 12.53 19.18 25.09
CA TYR A 303 11.94 17.85 25.12
C TYR A 303 12.36 17.08 26.37
N LEU A 304 11.39 16.46 27.03
CA LEU A 304 11.63 15.58 28.17
C LEU A 304 10.54 14.51 28.26
N SER A 305 10.93 13.24 28.21
CA SER A 305 10.02 12.11 28.44
C SER A 305 10.75 10.96 29.12
N GLU A 306 10.21 10.41 30.21
CA GLU A 306 10.78 9.26 30.93
C GLU A 306 12.29 9.35 31.22
N ASP A 307 12.77 10.54 31.61
CA ASP A 307 14.18 10.87 31.84
C ASP A 307 15.09 10.90 30.59
N GLU A 308 14.50 10.87 29.38
CA GLU A 308 15.16 11.08 28.08
C GLU A 308 14.97 12.54 27.61
N ASP A 309 16.07 13.19 27.20
CA ASP A 309 16.07 14.52 26.58
C ASP A 309 16.13 14.44 25.05
N ALA A 310 16.13 15.59 24.37
CA ALA A 310 16.12 15.65 22.91
C ALA A 310 17.30 14.90 22.26
N ASP A 311 18.49 15.02 22.84
CA ASP A 311 19.71 14.37 22.35
C ASP A 311 19.61 12.85 22.55
N GLY A 312 19.13 12.40 23.71
CA GLY A 312 18.89 10.98 23.99
C GLY A 312 17.88 10.35 23.03
N LEU A 313 16.77 11.05 22.75
CA LEU A 313 15.78 10.62 21.77
C LEU A 313 16.41 10.47 20.38
N ALA A 314 17.19 11.46 19.93
CA ALA A 314 17.86 11.42 18.63
C ALA A 314 18.82 10.22 18.52
N GLU A 315 19.62 9.96 19.55
CA GLU A 315 20.51 8.79 19.61
C GLU A 315 19.74 7.47 19.55
N ARG A 316 18.60 7.37 20.26
CA ARG A 316 17.74 6.18 20.24
C ARG A 316 17.11 5.96 18.86
N MET A 317 16.66 7.04 18.20
CA MET A 317 16.10 6.96 16.84
C MET A 317 17.15 6.55 15.82
N ALA A 318 18.35 7.16 15.87
CA ALA A 318 19.47 6.80 15.00
C ALA A 318 19.82 5.31 15.11
N ARG A 319 19.92 4.79 16.35
CA ARG A 319 20.16 3.36 16.60
C ARG A 319 19.04 2.48 16.06
N THR A 320 17.79 2.90 16.24
CA THR A 320 16.63 2.17 15.71
C THR A 320 16.70 2.07 14.18
N PHE A 321 17.05 3.15 13.49
CA PHE A 321 17.15 3.18 12.04
C PHE A 321 18.33 2.35 11.50
N GLU A 322 19.43 2.26 12.26
CA GLU A 322 20.56 1.39 11.94
C GLU A 322 20.25 -0.09 12.18
N GLU A 323 19.60 -0.43 13.29
CA GLU A 323 19.26 -1.81 13.67
C GLU A 323 18.18 -2.41 12.77
N PHE A 324 17.16 -1.62 12.42
CA PHE A 324 16.02 -2.06 11.63
C PHE A 324 16.07 -1.44 10.22
N GLY A 325 16.75 -2.15 9.32
CA GLY A 325 16.86 -1.74 7.91
C GLY A 325 15.52 -1.63 7.17
N HIS A 326 14.47 -2.26 7.71
CA HIS A 326 13.09 -2.12 7.27
C HIS A 326 12.17 -2.18 8.50
N PHE A 327 11.29 -1.20 8.68
CA PHE A 327 10.21 -1.22 9.67
C PHE A 327 9.00 -0.42 9.14
N LEU A 328 7.84 -0.66 9.74
CA LEU A 328 6.60 0.02 9.40
C LEU A 328 6.10 0.75 10.65
N PHE A 329 5.96 2.08 10.57
CA PHE A 329 5.44 2.91 11.64
C PHE A 329 4.23 3.69 11.14
N ARG A 330 3.13 3.66 11.89
CA ARG A 330 1.88 4.31 11.53
C ARG A 330 1.26 4.97 12.75
N VAL A 331 0.54 6.05 12.49
CA VAL A 331 -0.28 6.76 13.47
C VAL A 331 -1.66 7.00 12.86
N THR A 332 -2.73 6.60 13.56
CA THR A 332 -4.13 6.75 13.13
C THR A 332 -4.98 7.35 14.25
N ASP A 333 -6.20 7.80 13.91
CA ASP A 333 -7.19 8.31 14.86
C ASP A 333 -6.66 9.46 15.76
N ALA A 334 -5.83 10.34 15.19
CA ALA A 334 -5.24 11.44 15.93
C ALA A 334 -6.30 12.45 16.40
N HIS A 335 -6.26 12.77 17.68
CA HIS A 335 -7.13 13.75 18.33
C HIS A 335 -6.29 14.86 18.96
N VAL A 336 -6.65 16.11 18.68
CA VAL A 336 -5.96 17.30 19.22
C VAL A 336 -6.77 17.86 20.39
N GLU A 337 -6.15 17.91 21.57
CA GLU A 337 -6.65 18.58 22.75
C GLU A 337 -5.78 19.79 23.08
N ARG A 338 -6.35 20.99 23.03
CA ARG A 338 -5.63 22.21 23.41
C ARG A 338 -5.83 22.50 24.89
N SER A 339 -4.72 22.71 25.59
CA SER A 339 -4.73 23.19 26.97
C SER A 339 -4.75 24.71 27.01
N ASP A 340 -3.96 25.37 26.16
CA ASP A 340 -3.96 26.82 25.97
C ASP A 340 -3.45 27.23 24.56
N ASP A 341 -2.99 28.48 24.40
CA ASP A 341 -2.47 29.03 23.14
C ASP A 341 -1.03 28.60 22.82
N SER A 342 -0.37 27.95 23.77
CA SER A 342 1.04 27.58 23.70
C SER A 342 1.30 26.09 23.95
N THR A 343 0.27 25.34 24.35
CA THR A 343 0.37 23.92 24.69
C THR A 343 -0.79 23.12 24.10
N ALA A 344 -0.46 21.96 23.55
CA ALA A 344 -1.43 21.03 22.99
C ALA A 344 -0.99 19.59 23.27
N ILE A 345 -1.97 18.70 23.29
CA ILE A 345 -1.77 17.26 23.37
C ILE A 345 -2.37 16.64 22.12
N VAL A 346 -1.62 15.77 21.47
CA VAL A 346 -2.14 14.94 20.38
C VAL A 346 -2.09 13.49 20.82
N SER A 347 -3.25 12.86 20.93
CA SER A 347 -3.37 11.44 21.23
C SER A 347 -3.73 10.70 19.96
N ALA A 348 -3.01 9.63 19.66
CA ALA A 348 -3.25 8.85 18.46
C ALA A 348 -2.96 7.37 18.69
N ARG A 349 -3.57 6.49 17.91
CA ARG A 349 -3.20 5.07 17.91
C ARG A 349 -1.94 4.90 17.09
N TYR A 350 -0.96 4.18 17.62
CA TYR A 350 0.22 3.84 16.85
C TYR A 350 0.29 2.35 16.56
N TRP A 351 1.02 2.04 15.50
CA TRP A 351 1.32 0.70 15.07
C TRP A 351 2.77 0.71 14.59
N LEU A 352 3.61 -0.13 15.18
CA LEU A 352 5.04 -0.23 14.88
C LEU A 352 5.43 -1.69 14.63
N GLN A 353 6.01 -1.99 13.47
CA GLN A 353 6.54 -3.30 13.14
C GLN A 353 8.01 -3.14 12.74
N LEU A 354 8.90 -3.49 13.66
CA LEU A 354 10.36 -3.31 13.52
C LEU A 354 11.00 -4.21 12.46
N ASN A 355 10.28 -5.22 11.99
CA ASN A 355 10.68 -6.01 10.84
C ASN A 355 9.42 -6.36 10.05
N PRO A 356 9.21 -5.84 8.83
CA PRO A 356 8.01 -6.12 8.03
C PRO A 356 7.85 -7.61 7.70
N LEU A 357 8.93 -8.40 7.83
CA LEU A 357 8.92 -9.85 7.67
C LEU A 357 8.52 -10.60 8.94
N LEU A 358 8.32 -9.92 10.08
CA LEU A 358 7.89 -10.51 11.35
C LEU A 358 6.54 -9.91 11.78
N ALA A 359 5.53 -10.73 12.09
CA ALA A 359 4.17 -10.29 12.45
C ALA A 359 4.08 -9.61 13.82
N ARG A 360 5.21 -9.36 14.48
CA ARG A 360 5.23 -8.65 15.74
C ARG A 360 5.11 -7.17 15.43
N SER A 361 3.86 -6.71 15.36
CA SER A 361 3.53 -5.31 15.55
C SER A 361 3.41 -5.03 17.05
N THR A 362 3.85 -3.85 17.44
CA THR A 362 3.52 -3.23 18.71
C THR A 362 2.46 -2.20 18.41
N GLU A 363 1.34 -2.29 19.09
CA GLU A 363 0.23 -1.35 18.95
C GLU A 363 -0.04 -0.71 20.31
N GLY A 364 -0.50 0.53 20.30
CA GLY A 364 -0.85 1.21 21.53
C GLY A 364 -1.33 2.63 21.27
N THR A 365 -1.30 3.44 22.31
CA THR A 365 -1.60 4.87 22.22
C THR A 365 -0.31 5.64 22.32
N LEU A 366 -0.11 6.57 21.39
CA LEU A 366 0.99 7.51 21.38
C LEU A 366 0.43 8.89 21.70
N THR A 367 1.00 9.51 22.72
CA THR A 367 0.61 10.84 23.18
C THR A 367 1.77 11.80 22.97
N PHE A 368 1.56 12.79 22.12
CA PHE A 368 2.49 13.89 21.87
C PHE A 368 2.09 15.08 22.73
N GLY A 369 2.99 15.53 23.60
CA GLY A 369 2.91 16.88 24.16
C GLY A 369 3.57 17.84 23.19
N LEU A 370 2.91 18.94 22.84
CA LEU A 370 3.46 19.98 21.97
C LEU A 370 3.50 21.32 22.70
N THR A 371 4.58 22.06 22.48
CA THR A 371 4.73 23.44 22.91
C THR A 371 4.99 24.36 21.73
N LYS A 372 4.45 25.56 21.79
CA LYS A 372 4.66 26.60 20.79
C LYS A 372 5.94 27.37 21.13
N VAL A 373 6.92 27.34 20.22
CA VAL A 373 8.18 28.07 20.31
C VAL A 373 8.21 29.12 19.20
N GLY A 374 7.95 30.37 19.55
CA GLY A 374 7.68 31.41 18.57
C GLY A 374 6.35 31.14 17.84
N ASP A 375 6.39 31.00 16.52
CA ASP A 375 5.22 30.68 15.69
C ASP A 375 5.13 29.20 15.31
N THR A 376 6.07 28.37 15.77
CA THR A 376 6.18 26.94 15.40
C THR A 376 5.76 26.05 16.57
N TRP A 377 5.00 25.00 16.29
CA TRP A 377 4.71 23.93 17.23
C TRP A 377 5.82 22.90 17.19
N LEU A 378 6.31 22.48 18.35
CA LEU A 378 7.34 21.45 18.47
C LEU A 378 6.91 20.41 19.51
N ILE A 379 7.31 19.16 19.31
CA ILE A 379 7.01 18.07 20.22
C ILE A 379 7.92 18.20 21.46
N SER A 380 7.31 18.41 22.62
CA SER A 380 8.00 18.53 23.91
C SER A 380 7.99 17.24 24.73
N ALA A 381 7.14 16.27 24.39
CA ALA A 381 7.12 14.95 25.02
C ALA A 381 6.46 13.92 24.12
N ILE A 382 6.89 12.66 24.17
CA ILE A 382 6.26 11.53 23.48
C ILE A 382 6.10 10.39 24.48
N HIS A 383 4.87 9.98 24.76
CA HIS A 383 4.61 8.84 25.63
C HIS A 383 3.91 7.75 24.84
N ALA A 384 4.43 6.53 24.90
CA ALA A 384 3.83 5.36 24.29
C ALA A 384 3.25 4.47 25.38
N ASP A 385 1.93 4.42 25.47
CA ASP A 385 1.24 3.45 26.31
C ASP A 385 1.15 2.14 25.52
N ALA A 386 2.04 1.20 25.81
CA ALA A 386 1.91 -0.18 25.39
C ALA A 386 0.85 -0.88 26.27
N PRO A 387 -0.01 -1.74 25.70
CA PRO A 387 -1.04 -2.47 26.46
C PRO A 387 -0.49 -3.44 27.50
#